data_AF-A0A8C7CYR5-F1
#
_entry.id   AF-A0A8C7CYR5-F1
#
_cell.length_a   1.000
_cell.length_b   1.000
_cell.length_c   1.000
_cell.angle_alpha   90.00
_cell.angle_beta   90.00
_cell.angle_gamma   90.00
#
_symmetry.space_group_name_H-M   'P 1'
#
loop_
_entity.id
_entity.type
_entity.pdbx_description
1 polymer ?
#
loop_
_entity_poly.entity_id
_entity_poly.type
_entity_poly.pdbx_seq_one_letter_code
_entity_poly.pdbx_strand_id
1 'polypeptide(L)'
;MRWQKKIRNNLALFWFSRHISLWGSISFYLAVLVNVAVALFYPFGDDEDEGILPPFVSILLWVALVVCTTMLFILPKPGSVRPFLVSIILRSIYTLGLDPTLLLLGAANLLNKIVFLVSFVGNQGTFTRGYKPVVMDMPFLYHVGYVIVCMLGLFVHEFFYSFLLFDLLNREETLLNVVKSVTRNGRSIVLTAVLALILVYLFSIVGFLFLKDDFRMDTPSPLHHRTLYSILASFLLPPPPPFIQYPQSPPTHYLLMAGEDDGTERVCDTLLMCIVTVLNQGLRNGGGVGDVLRKPSKDDPLFVARVVYDLLFFFIVIIIVLNLIFGVIIDTFADLRSEKQRKEEILKTTCFICGLERDKFDNKTVSFEEHITSEHNMWHYLYFLVLVRVKDPTEYTGPESYVAQMIKEKNLDWFPRMRAMSLVSSEGESEQNEMRSLQEKLDGTVKLVSLLSSQLFELKEKMTEQRKNKQRLGFLGTHGVNNHHIPAH
;
A
#
# COMPACT_ATOMS: atom_id res chain seq x y z
N MET A 1 29.41 -5.16 -4.37
CA MET A 1 30.81 -4.95 -3.92
C MET A 1 31.80 -4.75 -5.08
N ARG A 2 31.97 -5.68 -6.03
CA ARG A 2 32.91 -5.49 -7.17
C ARG A 2 32.65 -4.21 -7.97
N TRP A 3 31.39 -3.93 -8.29
CA TRP A 3 30.98 -2.67 -8.96
C TRP A 3 31.33 -1.43 -8.13
N GLN A 4 31.09 -1.46 -6.82
CA GLN A 4 31.44 -0.37 -5.89
C GLN A 4 32.96 -0.13 -5.81
N LYS A 5 33.80 -1.15 -6.03
CA LYS A 5 35.25 -0.96 -6.20
C LYS A 5 35.57 -0.24 -7.52
N LYS A 6 34.91 -0.63 -8.61
CA LYS A 6 35.09 -0.01 -9.94
C LYS A 6 34.62 1.45 -9.97
N ILE A 7 33.48 1.77 -9.34
CA ILE A 7 32.92 3.13 -9.33
C ILE A 7 33.81 4.10 -8.53
N ARG A 8 34.42 3.64 -7.42
CA ARG A 8 35.36 4.45 -6.63
C ARG A 8 36.60 4.90 -7.42
N ASN A 9 36.98 4.16 -8.46
CA ASN A 9 38.07 4.57 -9.35
C ASN A 9 37.66 5.71 -10.30
N ASN A 10 36.36 5.94 -10.51
CA ASN A 10 35.83 7.06 -11.30
C ASN A 10 35.27 8.12 -10.34
N LEU A 11 36.08 9.15 -10.07
CA LEU A 11 35.77 10.17 -9.07
C LEU A 11 34.46 10.91 -9.35
N ALA A 12 34.18 11.23 -10.63
CA ALA A 12 32.98 11.95 -11.03
C ALA A 12 31.72 11.11 -10.80
N LEU A 13 31.68 9.89 -11.34
CA LEU A 13 30.52 9.01 -11.21
C LEU A 13 30.26 8.63 -9.75
N PHE A 14 31.33 8.42 -8.97
CA PHE A 14 31.24 8.18 -7.53
C PHE A 14 30.63 9.37 -6.79
N TRP A 15 31.07 10.60 -7.09
CA TRP A 15 30.56 11.80 -6.45
C TRP A 15 29.05 11.98 -6.72
N PHE A 16 28.63 11.88 -7.99
CA PHE A 16 27.22 11.96 -8.36
C PHE A 16 26.38 10.86 -7.67
N SER A 17 26.84 9.61 -7.74
CA SER A 17 26.13 8.45 -7.16
C SER A 17 26.02 8.51 -5.64
N ARG A 18 27.02 9.06 -4.95
CA ARG A 18 27.02 9.22 -3.48
C ARG A 18 25.94 10.20 -3.00
N HIS A 19 25.61 11.20 -3.82
CA HIS A 19 24.66 12.26 -3.48
C HIS A 19 23.24 12.01 -4.04
N ILE A 20 22.87 10.76 -4.30
CA ILE A 20 21.57 10.37 -4.86
C ILE A 20 20.35 10.98 -4.14
N SER A 21 20.37 11.03 -2.80
CA SER A 21 19.28 11.61 -2.00
C SER A 21 19.14 13.12 -2.18
N LEU A 22 20.23 13.84 -2.43
CA LEU A 22 20.22 15.27 -2.70
C LEU A 22 19.59 15.56 -4.06
N TRP A 23 20.01 14.85 -5.10
CA TRP A 23 19.45 14.99 -6.45
C TRP A 23 17.94 14.73 -6.50
N GLY A 24 17.48 13.69 -5.77
CA GLY A 24 16.05 13.41 -5.63
C GLY A 24 15.30 14.49 -4.86
N SER A 25 15.93 15.11 -3.85
CA SER A 25 15.36 16.26 -3.12
C SER A 25 15.22 17.49 -4.00
N ILE A 26 16.26 17.82 -4.76
CA ILE A 26 16.26 18.97 -5.68
C ILE A 26 15.18 18.80 -6.75
N SER A 27 15.05 17.62 -7.36
CA SER A 27 14.03 17.38 -8.39
C SER A 27 12.62 17.56 -7.84
N PHE A 28 12.36 17.04 -6.64
CA PHE A 28 11.06 17.18 -6.00
C PHE A 28 10.73 18.65 -5.68
N TYR A 29 11.68 19.41 -5.10
CA TYR A 29 11.46 20.82 -4.81
C TYR A 29 11.26 21.66 -6.07
N LEU A 30 12.02 21.40 -7.14
CA LEU A 30 11.82 22.07 -8.43
C LEU A 30 10.44 21.74 -9.02
N ALA A 31 9.99 20.50 -8.95
CA ALA A 31 8.67 20.10 -9.41
C ALA A 31 7.55 20.80 -8.62
N VAL A 32 7.62 20.83 -7.30
CA VAL A 32 6.65 21.56 -6.45
C VAL A 32 6.63 23.04 -6.83
N LEU A 33 7.81 23.63 -7.03
CA LEU A 33 7.94 25.03 -7.32
C LEU A 33 7.35 25.42 -8.68
N VAL A 34 7.61 24.62 -9.72
CA VAL A 34 7.01 24.80 -11.06
C VAL A 34 5.49 24.71 -10.96
N ASN A 35 4.96 23.71 -10.24
CA ASN A 35 3.51 23.57 -10.07
C ASN A 35 2.87 24.71 -9.28
N VAL A 36 3.55 25.23 -8.24
CA VAL A 36 3.08 26.40 -7.50
C VAL A 36 3.08 27.65 -8.39
N ALA A 37 4.12 27.84 -9.21
CA ALA A 37 4.17 28.95 -10.17
C ALA A 37 3.01 28.86 -11.19
N VAL A 38 2.80 27.68 -11.79
CA VAL A 38 1.67 27.45 -12.71
C VAL A 38 0.32 27.69 -12.00
N ALA A 39 0.14 27.21 -10.77
CA ALA A 39 -1.12 27.38 -10.03
C ALA A 39 -1.44 28.84 -9.67
N LEU A 40 -0.43 29.68 -9.44
CA LEU A 40 -0.62 31.07 -9.02
C LEU A 40 -0.81 32.04 -10.20
N PHE A 41 -0.19 31.75 -11.35
CA PHE A 41 -0.11 32.69 -12.45
C PHE A 41 -0.80 32.21 -13.74
N TYR A 42 -1.48 31.06 -13.71
CA TYR A 42 -2.32 30.59 -14.84
C TYR A 42 -3.76 31.12 -14.73
N PRO A 43 -4.43 31.50 -15.84
CA PRO A 43 -3.93 31.54 -17.22
C PRO A 43 -2.93 32.68 -17.43
N PHE A 44 -1.93 32.43 -18.27
CA PHE A 44 -0.93 33.44 -18.64
C PHE A 44 -1.65 34.56 -19.39
N GLY A 45 -1.53 35.78 -18.89
CA GLY A 45 -2.32 36.89 -19.40
C GLY A 45 -1.84 37.29 -20.80
N ASP A 46 -2.73 37.21 -21.78
CA ASP A 46 -2.56 37.80 -23.12
C ASP A 46 -2.62 39.35 -23.10
N ASP A 47 -2.66 39.96 -21.91
CA ASP A 47 -2.77 41.40 -21.76
C ASP A 47 -1.39 42.04 -21.95
N GLU A 48 -1.31 43.00 -22.88
CA GLU A 48 -0.14 43.76 -23.30
C GLU A 48 0.64 44.51 -22.17
N ASP A 49 0.28 44.28 -20.90
CA ASP A 49 0.92 44.78 -19.68
C ASP A 49 1.94 43.80 -19.07
N GLU A 50 2.35 42.74 -19.78
CA GLU A 50 3.48 41.88 -19.40
C GLU A 50 4.81 42.65 -19.44
N GLY A 51 5.12 43.42 -18.40
CA GLY A 51 6.50 43.90 -18.21
C GLY A 51 6.72 45.12 -17.34
N ILE A 52 5.70 45.85 -16.90
CA ILE A 52 5.91 47.02 -16.04
C ILE A 52 5.38 46.73 -14.64
N LEU A 53 6.21 46.07 -13.83
CA LEU A 53 5.96 46.09 -12.39
C LEU A 53 5.94 47.55 -11.92
N PRO A 54 5.00 47.93 -11.05
CA PRO A 54 5.09 49.19 -10.35
C PRO A 54 6.49 49.32 -9.72
N PRO A 55 7.17 50.48 -9.86
CA PRO A 55 8.53 50.66 -9.36
C PRO A 55 8.70 50.24 -7.88
N PHE A 56 7.65 50.41 -7.07
CA PHE A 56 7.63 49.99 -5.67
C PHE A 56 7.76 48.47 -5.50
N VAL A 57 7.07 47.66 -6.33
CA VAL A 57 7.13 46.19 -6.26
C VAL A 57 8.51 45.72 -6.69
N SER A 58 9.06 46.28 -7.77
CA SER A 58 10.40 45.91 -8.26
C SER A 58 11.49 46.21 -7.23
N ILE A 59 11.43 47.37 -6.55
CA ILE A 59 12.37 47.72 -5.46
C ILE A 59 12.20 46.76 -4.29
N LEU A 60 10.97 46.44 -3.89
CA LEU A 60 10.69 45.50 -2.80
C LEU A 60 11.28 44.11 -3.10
N LEU A 61 11.21 43.64 -4.34
CA LEU A 61 11.79 42.36 -4.74
C LEU A 61 13.32 42.35 -4.71
N TRP A 62 13.97 43.46 -5.08
CA TRP A 62 15.43 43.61 -4.92
C TRP A 62 15.84 43.61 -3.46
N VAL A 63 15.13 44.37 -2.61
CA VAL A 63 15.36 44.38 -1.17
C VAL A 63 15.17 42.97 -0.59
N ALA A 64 14.10 42.27 -0.98
CA ALA A 64 13.87 40.89 -0.56
C ALA A 64 14.99 39.94 -1.00
N LEU A 65 15.54 40.07 -2.21
CA LEU A 65 16.64 39.24 -2.71
C LEU A 65 17.93 39.50 -1.92
N VAL A 66 18.26 40.77 -1.62
CA VAL A 66 19.43 41.14 -0.81
C VAL A 66 19.27 40.64 0.64
N VAL A 67 18.09 40.76 1.22
CA VAL A 67 17.81 40.21 2.56
C VAL A 67 17.92 38.68 2.55
N CYS A 68 17.35 37.98 1.56
CA CYS A 68 17.42 36.53 1.50
C CYS A 68 18.85 36.01 1.24
N THR A 69 19.65 36.71 0.43
CA THR A 69 21.06 36.38 0.19
C THR A 69 21.94 36.59 1.41
N THR A 70 21.74 37.68 2.16
CA THR A 70 22.48 37.93 3.41
C THR A 70 22.11 36.90 4.48
N MET A 71 20.83 36.51 4.56
CA MET A 71 20.36 35.47 5.47
C MET A 71 20.98 34.08 5.19
N LEU A 72 21.49 33.79 3.98
CA LEU A 72 22.16 32.51 3.68
C LEU A 72 23.47 32.33 4.45
N PHE A 73 24.12 33.43 4.83
CA PHE A 73 25.38 33.40 5.57
C PHE A 73 25.19 33.40 7.09
N ILE A 74 24.04 33.86 7.58
CA ILE A 74 23.78 34.10 9.01
C ILE A 74 22.96 32.95 9.64
N LEU A 75 21.96 32.42 8.94
CA LEU A 75 21.02 31.44 9.47
C LEU A 75 21.39 29.99 9.10
N PRO A 76 20.91 28.98 9.87
CA PRO A 76 21.10 27.58 9.53
C PRO A 76 20.55 27.27 8.13
N LYS A 77 21.36 26.54 7.34
CA LYS A 77 21.15 26.21 5.93
C LYS A 77 19.71 25.81 5.54
N PRO A 78 18.94 24.99 6.28
CA PRO A 78 17.58 24.62 5.86
C PRO A 78 16.56 25.76 5.97
N GLY A 79 16.73 26.69 6.91
CA GLY A 79 15.81 27.82 7.10
C GLY A 79 16.01 28.94 6.08
N SER A 80 17.22 29.07 5.53
CA SER A 80 17.60 30.19 4.67
C SER A 80 17.52 29.88 3.15
N VAL A 81 17.71 28.62 2.76
CA VAL A 81 17.66 28.22 1.33
C VAL A 81 16.26 28.39 0.72
N ARG A 82 15.19 28.11 1.48
CA ARG A 82 13.81 28.23 1.00
C ARG A 82 13.40 29.66 0.65
N PRO A 83 13.53 30.67 1.54
CA PRO A 83 13.17 32.05 1.20
C PRO A 83 14.04 32.61 0.07
N PHE A 84 15.32 32.21 0.00
CA PHE A 84 16.19 32.56 -1.12
C PHE A 84 15.68 32.01 -2.46
N LEU A 85 15.30 30.73 -2.53
CA LEU A 85 14.73 30.13 -3.74
C LEU A 85 13.41 30.79 -4.15
N VAL A 86 12.54 31.12 -3.18
CA VAL A 86 11.28 31.83 -3.49
C VAL A 86 11.58 33.23 -4.03
N SER A 87 12.50 33.96 -3.40
CA SER A 87 12.85 35.32 -3.82
C SER A 87 13.51 35.39 -5.20
N ILE A 88 14.41 34.46 -5.54
CA ILE A 88 15.07 34.43 -6.85
C ILE A 88 14.09 34.10 -7.98
N ILE A 89 13.14 33.19 -7.74
CA ILE A 89 12.14 32.81 -8.75
C ILE A 89 11.09 33.88 -8.93
N LEU A 90 10.59 34.44 -7.82
CA LEU A 90 9.61 35.51 -7.90
C LEU A 90 10.22 36.73 -8.62
N ARG A 91 11.51 37.03 -8.38
CA ARG A 91 12.24 38.01 -9.19
C ARG A 91 12.32 37.60 -10.66
N SER A 92 12.71 36.36 -10.97
CA SER A 92 12.81 35.84 -12.35
C SER A 92 11.52 36.03 -13.13
N ILE A 93 10.37 35.63 -12.55
CA ILE A 93 9.03 35.76 -13.16
C ILE A 93 8.77 37.22 -13.55
N TYR A 94 9.04 38.15 -12.63
CA TYR A 94 8.76 39.56 -12.83
C TYR A 94 9.81 40.32 -13.68
N THR A 95 10.98 39.73 -13.94
CA THR A 95 12.01 40.34 -14.81
C THR A 95 12.05 39.77 -16.23
N LEU A 96 11.83 38.47 -16.37
CA LEU A 96 11.96 37.76 -17.64
C LEU A 96 10.59 37.43 -18.25
N GLY A 97 9.52 37.52 -17.47
CA GLY A 97 8.25 36.90 -17.80
C GLY A 97 8.15 35.49 -17.22
N LEU A 98 6.94 34.97 -17.20
CA LEU A 98 6.62 33.69 -16.60
C LEU A 98 7.04 32.52 -17.51
N ASP A 99 6.74 32.60 -18.80
CA ASP A 99 7.07 31.57 -19.79
C ASP A 99 8.56 31.20 -19.85
N PRO A 100 9.50 32.15 -20.01
CA PRO A 100 10.93 31.80 -20.01
C PRO A 100 11.42 31.33 -18.64
N THR A 101 10.80 31.80 -17.55
CA THR A 101 11.12 31.33 -16.20
C THR A 101 10.68 29.87 -15.99
N LEU A 102 9.48 29.49 -16.46
CA LEU A 102 8.98 28.13 -16.43
C LEU A 102 9.80 27.20 -17.32
N LEU A 103 10.20 27.65 -18.51
CA LEU A 103 11.10 26.92 -19.40
C LEU A 103 12.45 26.64 -18.72
N LEU A 104 13.05 27.65 -18.07
CA LEU A 104 14.32 27.50 -17.34
C LEU A 104 14.21 26.52 -16.18
N LEU A 105 13.15 26.62 -15.37
CA LEU A 105 12.90 25.73 -14.24
C LEU A 105 12.61 24.30 -14.70
N GLY A 106 11.82 24.13 -15.76
CA GLY A 106 11.53 22.85 -16.40
C GLY A 106 12.78 22.17 -16.94
N ALA A 107 13.61 22.91 -17.69
CA ALA A 107 14.89 22.42 -18.20
C ALA A 107 15.86 22.07 -17.06
N ALA A 108 15.93 22.88 -16.01
CA ALA A 108 16.73 22.58 -14.82
C ALA A 108 16.25 21.31 -14.10
N ASN A 109 14.93 21.10 -13.98
CA ASN A 109 14.37 19.89 -13.39
C ASN A 109 14.68 18.64 -14.24
N LEU A 110 14.55 18.74 -15.57
CA LEU A 110 14.90 17.67 -16.49
C LEU A 110 16.39 17.30 -16.39
N LEU A 111 17.28 18.28 -16.44
CA LEU A 111 18.73 18.06 -16.31
C LEU A 111 19.07 17.41 -14.97
N ASN A 112 18.50 17.93 -13.88
CA ASN A 112 18.66 17.37 -12.55
C ASN A 112 18.15 15.92 -12.47
N LYS A 113 17.04 15.60 -13.14
CA LYS A 113 16.52 14.22 -13.17
C LYS A 113 17.39 13.28 -14.00
N ILE A 114 17.98 13.75 -15.09
CA ILE A 114 18.96 12.97 -15.86
C ILE A 114 20.17 12.64 -14.98
N VAL A 115 20.69 13.61 -14.23
CA VAL A 115 21.78 13.40 -13.26
C VAL A 115 21.36 12.40 -12.18
N PHE A 116 20.14 12.52 -11.64
CA PHE A 116 19.60 11.55 -10.68
C PHE A 116 19.52 10.14 -11.27
N LEU A 117 19.02 9.98 -12.50
CA LEU A 117 18.90 8.67 -13.15
C LEU A 117 20.27 8.02 -13.33
N VAL A 118 21.26 8.78 -13.82
CA VAL A 118 22.65 8.29 -13.95
C VAL A 118 23.22 7.91 -12.59
N SER A 119 22.95 8.71 -11.55
CA SER A 119 23.37 8.43 -10.16
C SER A 119 22.70 7.18 -9.59
N PHE A 120 21.41 6.95 -9.90
CA PHE A 120 20.65 5.77 -9.48
C PHE A 120 21.22 4.49 -10.11
N VAL A 121 21.40 4.50 -11.43
CA VAL A 121 21.97 3.38 -12.19
C VAL A 121 23.42 3.13 -11.75
N GLY A 122 24.18 4.19 -11.50
CA GLY A 122 25.52 4.14 -10.93
C GLY A 122 25.57 3.51 -9.54
N ASN A 123 24.69 3.91 -8.62
CA ASN A 123 24.69 3.40 -7.25
C ASN A 123 24.26 1.92 -7.16
N GLN A 124 23.20 1.54 -7.87
CA GLN A 124 22.68 0.17 -7.88
C GLN A 124 23.54 -0.81 -8.68
N GLY A 125 24.41 -0.32 -9.58
CA GLY A 125 25.29 -1.16 -10.40
C GLY A 125 24.55 -2.00 -11.44
N THR A 126 23.37 -1.53 -11.86
CA THR A 126 22.50 -2.17 -12.86
C THR A 126 23.21 -2.40 -14.20
N PHE A 127 24.23 -1.60 -14.54
CA PHE A 127 25.09 -1.82 -15.70
C PHE A 127 25.75 -3.20 -15.77
N THR A 128 25.96 -3.87 -14.64
CA THR A 128 26.64 -5.18 -14.61
C THR A 128 25.72 -6.37 -14.91
N ARG A 129 24.39 -6.19 -14.85
CA ARG A 129 23.39 -7.26 -15.04
C ARG A 129 22.91 -7.41 -16.49
N GLY A 130 23.34 -6.54 -17.40
CA GLY A 130 22.86 -6.49 -18.80
C GLY A 130 21.56 -5.69 -18.96
N TYR A 131 21.20 -5.29 -20.18
CA TYR A 131 20.11 -4.34 -20.45
C TYR A 131 18.70 -4.89 -20.19
N LYS A 132 18.42 -6.14 -20.58
CA LYS A 132 17.09 -6.77 -20.44
C LYS A 132 16.52 -6.74 -19.00
N PRO A 133 17.25 -7.20 -17.97
CA PRO A 133 16.73 -7.16 -16.60
C PRO A 133 16.59 -5.75 -16.04
N VAL A 134 17.30 -4.75 -16.58
CA VAL A 134 17.20 -3.36 -16.14
C VAL A 134 15.91 -2.71 -16.64
N VAL A 135 15.51 -2.99 -17.89
CA VAL A 135 14.26 -2.46 -18.45
C VAL A 135 13.03 -3.09 -17.80
N MET A 136 13.15 -4.31 -17.28
CA MET A 136 12.06 -4.99 -16.56
C MET A 136 11.96 -4.55 -15.08
N ASP A 137 12.91 -3.75 -14.59
CA ASP A 137 12.93 -3.31 -13.21
C ASP A 137 11.97 -2.13 -12.98
N MET A 138 10.94 -2.33 -12.18
CA MET A 138 9.87 -1.35 -11.93
C MET A 138 10.39 0.01 -11.41
N PRO A 139 11.34 0.08 -10.45
CA PRO A 139 11.91 1.35 -10.00
C PRO A 139 12.62 2.13 -11.11
N PHE A 140 13.29 1.43 -12.03
CA PHE A 140 13.93 2.07 -13.18
C PHE A 140 12.88 2.64 -14.15
N LEU A 141 11.86 1.85 -14.49
CA LEU A 141 10.75 2.29 -15.35
C LEU A 141 10.02 3.51 -14.76
N TYR A 142 9.82 3.56 -13.45
CA TYR A 142 9.23 4.72 -12.78
C TYR A 142 10.07 6.00 -12.99
N HIS A 143 11.40 5.91 -12.84
CA HIS A 143 12.27 7.07 -13.06
C HIS A 143 12.36 7.48 -14.53
N VAL A 144 12.29 6.53 -15.47
CA VAL A 144 12.20 6.82 -16.91
C VAL A 144 10.87 7.50 -17.23
N GLY A 145 9.75 7.02 -16.70
CA GLY A 145 8.43 7.64 -16.83
C GLY A 145 8.43 9.09 -16.32
N TYR A 146 9.07 9.35 -15.18
CA TYR A 146 9.24 10.71 -14.66
C TYR A 146 10.01 11.62 -15.65
N VAL A 147 11.08 11.13 -16.29
CA VAL A 147 11.81 11.88 -17.31
C VAL A 147 10.91 12.18 -18.52
N ILE A 148 10.09 11.21 -18.96
CA ILE A 148 9.13 11.41 -20.06
C ILE A 148 8.12 12.49 -19.70
N VAL A 149 7.56 12.47 -18.48
CA VAL A 149 6.63 13.52 -18.02
C VAL A 149 7.31 14.88 -17.96
N CYS A 150 8.57 14.98 -17.52
CA CYS A 150 9.34 16.23 -17.59
C CYS A 150 9.50 16.73 -19.03
N MET A 151 9.73 15.84 -19.99
CA MET A 151 9.82 16.20 -21.41
C MET A 151 8.47 16.71 -21.93
N LEU A 152 7.36 16.04 -21.60
CA LEU A 152 6.02 16.49 -21.98
C LEU A 152 5.67 17.85 -21.35
N GLY A 153 6.09 18.08 -20.10
CA GLY A 153 5.95 19.37 -19.41
C GLY A 153 6.70 20.52 -20.08
N LEU A 154 7.84 20.22 -20.72
CA LEU A 154 8.68 21.22 -21.37
C LEU A 154 8.28 21.50 -22.83
N PHE A 155 7.83 20.48 -23.56
CA PHE A 155 7.59 20.56 -25.01
C PHE A 155 6.12 20.55 -25.43
N VAL A 156 5.20 20.11 -24.57
CA VAL A 156 3.77 19.98 -24.91
C VAL A 156 2.92 20.97 -24.13
N HIS A 157 2.90 20.88 -22.80
CA HIS A 157 2.13 21.78 -21.94
C HIS A 157 2.60 21.68 -20.47
N GLU A 158 2.64 22.81 -19.78
CA GLU A 158 3.02 22.96 -18.37
C GLU A 158 2.16 22.11 -17.41
N PHE A 159 0.91 21.77 -17.77
CA PHE A 159 0.06 20.93 -16.93
C PHE A 159 0.58 19.52 -16.72
N PHE A 160 1.46 19.01 -17.59
CA PHE A 160 2.12 17.72 -17.35
C PHE A 160 3.01 17.74 -16.10
N TYR A 161 3.47 18.91 -15.64
CA TYR A 161 4.20 19.03 -14.38
C TYR A 161 3.38 18.59 -13.15
N SER A 162 2.04 18.61 -13.23
CA SER A 162 1.16 18.14 -12.14
C SER A 162 1.38 16.66 -11.79
N PHE A 163 1.66 15.83 -12.79
CA PHE A 163 1.96 14.41 -12.57
C PHE A 163 3.27 14.18 -11.80
N LEU A 164 4.21 15.13 -11.83
CA LEU A 164 5.45 15.01 -11.07
C LEU A 164 5.22 15.08 -9.55
N LEU A 165 4.12 15.68 -9.10
CA LEU A 165 3.76 15.77 -7.68
C LEU A 165 3.45 14.40 -7.07
N PHE A 166 3.07 13.40 -7.89
CA PHE A 166 2.87 12.02 -7.41
C PHE A 166 4.15 11.39 -6.85
N ASP A 167 5.33 11.96 -7.12
CA ASP A 167 6.59 11.52 -6.48
C ASP A 167 6.56 11.66 -4.96
N LEU A 168 5.69 12.54 -4.42
CA LEU A 168 5.44 12.63 -2.98
C LEU A 168 5.02 11.28 -2.37
N LEU A 169 4.20 10.49 -3.10
CA LEU A 169 3.69 9.20 -2.61
C LEU A 169 4.81 8.17 -2.42
N ASN A 170 5.83 8.19 -3.29
CA ASN A 170 6.95 7.24 -3.20
C ASN A 170 8.04 7.72 -2.25
N ARG A 171 8.09 9.02 -1.97
CA ARG A 171 9.07 9.63 -1.07
C ARG A 171 8.73 9.44 0.40
N GLU A 172 7.44 9.42 0.73
CA GLU A 172 6.95 9.36 2.09
C GLU A 172 6.33 7.99 2.40
N GLU A 173 6.99 7.21 3.25
CA GLU A 173 6.54 5.85 3.59
C GLU A 173 5.15 5.83 4.23
N THR A 174 4.81 6.87 5.00
CA THR A 174 3.50 6.97 5.67
C THR A 174 2.36 7.11 4.66
N LEU A 175 2.51 7.98 3.65
CA LEU A 175 1.54 8.13 2.56
C LEU A 175 1.47 6.88 1.68
N LEU A 176 2.61 6.26 1.39
CA LEU A 176 2.62 5.00 0.65
C LEU A 176 1.84 3.90 1.37
N ASN A 177 1.91 3.84 2.70
CA ASN A 177 1.15 2.88 3.49
C ASN A 177 -0.36 3.14 3.42
N VAL A 178 -0.80 4.40 3.33
CA VAL A 178 -2.21 4.75 3.09
C VAL A 178 -2.66 4.30 1.70
N VAL A 179 -1.83 4.45 0.66
CA VAL A 179 -2.15 3.92 -0.67
C VAL A 179 -2.17 2.39 -0.67
N LYS A 180 -1.26 1.76 0.08
CA LYS A 180 -1.21 0.30 0.24
C LYS A 180 -2.44 -0.27 0.94
N SER A 181 -3.08 0.46 1.85
CA SER A 181 -4.31 -0.04 2.51
C SER A 181 -5.45 -0.22 1.49
N VAL A 182 -5.58 0.69 0.52
CA VAL A 182 -6.57 0.57 -0.55
C VAL A 182 -6.16 -0.47 -1.60
N THR A 183 -4.88 -0.50 -2.00
CA THR A 183 -4.42 -1.37 -3.10
C THR A 183 -4.23 -2.83 -2.70
N ARG A 184 -3.93 -3.15 -1.44
CA ARG A 184 -3.68 -4.52 -0.97
C ARG A 184 -4.90 -5.42 -1.10
N ASN A 185 -6.07 -4.95 -0.63
CA ASN A 185 -7.35 -5.67 -0.80
C ASN A 185 -8.19 -5.04 -1.93
N GLY A 186 -7.55 -4.51 -2.97
CA GLY A 186 -8.22 -3.83 -4.07
C GLY A 186 -9.27 -4.71 -4.77
N ARG A 187 -9.07 -6.03 -4.84
CA ARG A 187 -10.06 -6.98 -5.38
C ARG A 187 -11.40 -6.91 -4.63
N SER A 188 -11.36 -6.84 -3.30
CA SER A 188 -12.56 -6.76 -2.47
C SER A 188 -13.28 -5.43 -2.66
N ILE A 189 -12.53 -4.32 -2.71
CA ILE A 189 -13.09 -2.98 -2.98
C ILE A 189 -13.75 -2.93 -4.36
N VAL A 190 -13.09 -3.46 -5.40
CA VAL A 190 -13.66 -3.53 -6.76
C VAL A 190 -14.92 -4.40 -6.76
N LEU A 191 -14.93 -5.54 -6.08
CA LEU A 191 -16.12 -6.40 -6.00
C LEU A 191 -17.29 -5.69 -5.29
N THR A 192 -17.02 -4.96 -4.22
CA THR A 192 -18.03 -4.14 -3.53
C THR A 192 -18.53 -2.99 -4.42
N ALA A 193 -17.66 -2.34 -5.18
CA ALA A 193 -18.06 -1.31 -6.13
C ALA A 193 -18.92 -1.87 -7.28
N VAL A 194 -18.61 -3.08 -7.75
CA VAL A 194 -19.45 -3.81 -8.73
C VAL A 194 -20.80 -4.17 -8.12
N LEU A 195 -20.85 -4.63 -6.86
CA LEU A 195 -22.10 -4.86 -6.15
C LEU A 195 -22.92 -3.55 -6.03
N ALA A 196 -22.28 -2.43 -5.70
CA ALA A 196 -22.91 -1.12 -5.65
C ALA A 196 -23.52 -0.75 -7.01
N LEU A 197 -22.78 -0.95 -8.10
CA LEU A 197 -23.23 -0.68 -9.45
C LEU A 197 -24.43 -1.56 -9.84
N ILE A 198 -24.41 -2.85 -9.50
CA ILE A 198 -25.53 -3.76 -9.73
C ILE A 198 -26.78 -3.31 -8.95
N LEU A 199 -26.62 -2.90 -7.69
CA LEU A 199 -27.74 -2.40 -6.89
C LEU A 199 -28.30 -1.10 -7.46
N VAL A 200 -27.45 -0.14 -7.79
CA VAL A 200 -27.85 1.11 -8.46
C VAL A 200 -28.58 0.82 -9.77
N TYR A 201 -28.11 -0.14 -10.55
CA TYR A 201 -28.78 -0.58 -11.78
C TYR A 201 -30.20 -1.12 -11.52
N LEU A 202 -30.38 -1.97 -10.52
CA LEU A 202 -31.70 -2.49 -10.14
C LEU A 202 -32.66 -1.38 -9.69
N PHE A 203 -32.18 -0.46 -8.84
CA PHE A 203 -32.97 0.71 -8.42
C PHE A 203 -33.32 1.61 -9.61
N SER A 204 -32.41 1.77 -10.57
CA SER A 204 -32.64 2.57 -11.78
C SER A 204 -33.70 1.96 -12.70
N ILE A 205 -33.80 0.63 -12.80
CA ILE A 205 -34.89 -0.04 -13.54
C ILE A 205 -36.23 0.27 -12.88
N VAL A 206 -36.32 0.13 -11.55
CA VAL A 206 -37.55 0.42 -10.81
C VAL A 206 -37.92 1.90 -10.95
N GLY A 207 -36.94 2.80 -10.83
CA GLY A 207 -37.10 4.23 -11.07
C GLY A 207 -37.62 4.54 -12.49
N PHE A 208 -37.05 3.91 -13.51
CA PHE A 208 -37.44 4.11 -14.91
C PHE A 208 -38.86 3.59 -15.21
N LEU A 209 -39.27 2.47 -14.61
CA LEU A 209 -40.58 1.86 -14.89
C LEU A 209 -41.73 2.56 -14.14
N PHE A 210 -41.51 2.97 -12.89
CA PHE A 210 -42.59 3.45 -12.02
C PHE A 210 -42.50 4.94 -11.68
N LEU A 211 -41.31 5.55 -11.76
CA LEU A 211 -41.05 6.90 -11.24
C LEU A 211 -40.44 7.84 -12.30
N LYS A 212 -40.57 7.48 -13.58
CA LYS A 212 -39.93 8.20 -14.70
C LYS A 212 -40.21 9.71 -14.68
N ASP A 213 -41.45 10.10 -14.43
CA ASP A 213 -41.87 11.50 -14.46
C ASP A 213 -41.38 12.34 -13.26
N ASP A 214 -40.92 11.69 -12.18
CA ASP A 214 -40.42 12.35 -10.97
C ASP A 214 -38.93 12.73 -11.07
N PHE A 215 -38.20 12.22 -12.07
CA PHE A 215 -36.80 12.58 -12.37
C PHE A 215 -36.70 13.89 -13.15
N ARG A 216 -36.99 15.00 -12.45
CA ARG A 216 -36.81 16.36 -12.95
C ARG A 216 -35.68 17.03 -12.18
N MET A 217 -34.71 17.58 -12.92
CA MET A 217 -33.61 18.33 -12.31
C MET A 217 -33.64 19.78 -12.76
N ASP A 218 -33.41 20.68 -11.80
CA ASP A 218 -33.28 22.10 -12.06
C ASP A 218 -31.97 22.36 -12.81
N THR A 219 -32.09 22.75 -14.07
CA THR A 219 -30.97 23.17 -14.91
C THR A 219 -31.05 24.69 -15.08
N PRO A 220 -30.00 25.46 -14.71
CA PRO A 220 -29.95 26.86 -15.08
C PRO A 220 -29.93 26.95 -16.61
N SER A 221 -31.02 27.45 -17.21
CA SER A 221 -31.15 27.55 -18.65
C SER A 221 -30.08 28.50 -19.22
N PRO A 222 -29.28 28.09 -20.22
CA PRO A 222 -28.24 28.94 -20.81
C PRO A 222 -28.81 30.18 -21.54
N LEU A 223 -30.13 30.26 -21.67
CA LEU A 223 -30.83 31.32 -22.40
C LEU A 223 -30.81 32.68 -21.71
N HIS A 224 -30.54 32.77 -20.40
CA HIS A 224 -30.49 34.07 -19.71
C HIS A 224 -29.34 34.97 -20.24
N HIS A 225 -28.31 34.37 -20.86
CA HIS A 225 -27.23 35.13 -21.49
C HIS A 225 -27.59 35.65 -22.90
N ARG A 226 -28.54 35.00 -23.59
CA ARG A 226 -28.97 35.37 -24.95
C ARG A 226 -29.92 36.58 -24.94
N THR A 227 -30.73 36.71 -23.89
CA THR A 227 -31.67 37.84 -23.72
C THR A 227 -30.94 39.16 -23.51
N LEU A 228 -29.83 39.17 -22.77
CA LEU A 228 -29.00 40.37 -22.61
C LEU A 228 -28.34 40.79 -23.92
N TYR A 229 -27.89 39.84 -24.74
CA TYR A 229 -27.29 40.15 -26.05
C TYR A 229 -28.33 40.69 -27.05
N SER A 230 -29.57 40.17 -27.04
CA SER A 230 -30.65 40.71 -27.86
C SER A 230 -31.13 42.09 -27.40
N ILE A 231 -31.15 42.35 -26.09
CA ILE A 231 -31.49 43.67 -25.53
C ILE A 231 -30.39 44.68 -25.88
N LEU A 232 -29.12 44.32 -25.69
CA LEU A 232 -27.98 45.17 -26.08
C LEU A 232 -27.92 45.43 -27.60
N ALA A 233 -28.22 44.42 -28.43
CA ALA A 233 -28.29 44.58 -29.88
C ALA A 233 -29.41 45.55 -30.32
N SER A 234 -30.53 45.60 -29.59
CA SER A 234 -31.61 46.55 -29.87
C SER A 234 -31.28 48.01 -29.49
N PHE A 235 -30.28 48.24 -28.64
CA PHE A 235 -29.77 49.58 -28.32
C PHE A 235 -28.65 50.07 -29.28
N LEU A 236 -28.05 49.18 -30.08
CA LEU A 236 -26.91 49.48 -30.94
C LEU A 236 -27.27 49.68 -32.43
N LEU A 237 -28.53 49.44 -32.85
CA LEU A 237 -28.98 49.71 -34.22
C LEU A 237 -29.73 51.05 -34.35
N PRO A 238 -29.47 51.86 -35.39
CA PRO A 238 -30.16 53.13 -35.61
C PRO A 238 -31.61 52.90 -36.09
N PRO A 239 -32.53 53.85 -35.82
CA PRO A 239 -33.93 53.73 -36.23
C PRO A 239 -34.07 53.80 -37.76
N PRO A 240 -35.00 53.03 -38.37
CA PRO A 240 -35.27 53.11 -39.80
C PRO A 240 -36.00 54.43 -40.17
N PRO A 241 -35.83 54.92 -41.42
CA PRO A 241 -36.39 56.19 -41.88
C PRO A 241 -37.92 56.13 -42.07
N PRO A 242 -38.60 57.29 -42.18
CA PRO A 242 -40.04 57.35 -42.00
C PRO A 242 -40.83 57.15 -43.31
N PHE A 243 -42.02 56.53 -43.16
CA PHE A 243 -43.18 56.44 -44.07
C PHE A 243 -43.03 55.69 -45.41
N ILE A 244 -43.89 54.67 -45.58
CA ILE A 244 -45.04 54.67 -46.53
C ILE A 244 -46.15 53.78 -45.94
N GLN A 245 -47.38 54.26 -46.02
CA GLN A 245 -48.62 53.68 -45.50
C GLN A 245 -49.33 52.82 -46.56
N TYR A 246 -50.04 51.76 -46.13
CA TYR A 246 -51.27 51.10 -46.66
C TYR A 246 -51.25 49.56 -46.45
N PRO A 247 -52.40 48.86 -46.35
CA PRO A 247 -53.51 49.00 -45.40
C PRO A 247 -53.71 47.73 -44.53
N GLN A 248 -54.54 47.88 -43.51
CA GLN A 248 -54.88 46.91 -42.46
C GLN A 248 -55.52 45.60 -42.94
N SER A 249 -55.13 44.48 -42.32
CA SER A 249 -55.99 43.29 -42.08
C SER A 249 -55.40 42.44 -40.92
N PRO A 250 -56.20 41.54 -40.30
CA PRO A 250 -56.66 41.57 -38.90
C PRO A 250 -55.62 41.08 -37.86
N PRO A 251 -55.88 41.27 -36.54
CA PRO A 251 -54.91 40.91 -35.51
C PRO A 251 -54.88 39.39 -35.35
N THR A 252 -53.84 38.75 -35.87
CA THR A 252 -53.52 37.40 -35.41
C THR A 252 -53.05 37.49 -33.97
N HIS A 253 -53.95 37.05 -33.11
CA HIS A 253 -53.81 36.83 -31.69
C HIS A 253 -52.78 35.71 -31.42
N TYR A 254 -51.52 35.92 -31.78
CA TYR A 254 -50.42 35.14 -31.24
C TYR A 254 -50.10 35.70 -29.85
N LEU A 255 -51.04 35.45 -28.94
CA LEU A 255 -50.81 35.56 -27.52
C LEU A 255 -49.56 34.74 -27.22
N LEU A 256 -48.51 35.44 -26.80
CA LEU A 256 -47.52 35.04 -25.82
C LEU A 256 -47.83 33.69 -25.18
N MET A 257 -47.41 32.61 -25.83
CA MET A 257 -47.18 31.31 -25.18
C MET A 257 -45.66 31.16 -25.11
N ALA A 258 -45.01 32.11 -24.45
CA ALA A 258 -43.82 31.76 -23.71
C ALA A 258 -44.31 30.76 -22.66
N GLY A 259 -44.23 29.46 -22.96
CA GLY A 259 -44.31 28.46 -21.90
C GLY A 259 -43.29 28.88 -20.87
N GLU A 260 -43.72 29.00 -19.61
CA GLU A 260 -42.81 29.02 -18.47
C GLU A 260 -41.96 27.75 -18.60
N ASP A 261 -40.78 27.89 -19.21
CA ASP A 261 -39.78 26.85 -19.21
C ASP A 261 -39.31 26.79 -17.75
N ASP A 262 -39.89 25.86 -17.00
CA ASP A 262 -39.86 25.73 -15.54
C ASP A 262 -38.44 25.50 -14.96
N GLY A 263 -37.39 25.77 -15.74
CA GLY A 263 -36.00 25.49 -15.39
C GLY A 263 -35.70 24.00 -15.17
N THR A 264 -36.70 23.12 -15.28
CA THR A 264 -36.58 21.71 -14.94
C THR A 264 -36.47 20.84 -16.19
N GLU A 265 -35.38 20.10 -16.33
CA GLU A 265 -35.17 19.13 -17.42
C GLU A 265 -35.50 17.71 -16.94
N ARG A 266 -36.11 16.90 -17.82
CA ARG A 266 -36.35 15.47 -17.56
C ARG A 266 -35.11 14.67 -17.87
N VAL A 267 -34.54 13.98 -16.89
CA VAL A 267 -33.20 13.36 -17.03
C VAL A 267 -33.25 11.83 -17.12
N CYS A 268 -34.42 11.21 -16.90
CA CYS A 268 -34.62 9.75 -16.95
C CYS A 268 -35.44 9.31 -18.19
N ASP A 269 -35.21 9.90 -19.37
CA ASP A 269 -35.92 9.48 -20.59
C ASP A 269 -35.45 8.16 -21.20
N THR A 270 -34.18 7.82 -20.99
CA THR A 270 -33.60 6.53 -21.34
C THR A 270 -33.09 5.82 -20.08
N LEU A 271 -33.09 4.49 -20.08
CA LEU A 271 -32.58 3.71 -18.95
C LEU A 271 -31.12 4.05 -18.64
N LEU A 272 -30.30 4.28 -19.67
CA LEU A 272 -28.89 4.68 -19.49
C LEU A 272 -28.77 6.01 -18.74
N MET A 273 -29.52 7.03 -19.15
CA MET A 273 -29.49 8.32 -18.47
C MET A 273 -30.01 8.20 -17.04
N CYS A 274 -31.05 7.39 -16.81
CA CYS A 274 -31.54 7.12 -15.47
C CYS A 274 -30.46 6.48 -14.56
N ILE A 275 -29.72 5.49 -15.07
CA ILE A 275 -28.59 4.88 -14.34
C ILE A 275 -27.52 5.91 -14.02
N VAL A 276 -27.12 6.73 -15.01
CA VAL A 276 -26.11 7.77 -14.83
C VAL A 276 -26.58 8.81 -13.80
N THR A 277 -27.84 9.21 -13.84
CA THR A 277 -28.46 10.15 -12.88
C THR A 277 -28.46 9.60 -11.46
N VAL A 278 -28.95 8.36 -11.27
CA VAL A 278 -28.98 7.72 -9.93
C VAL A 278 -27.55 7.47 -9.42
N LEU A 279 -26.62 7.10 -10.29
CA LEU A 279 -25.21 6.88 -9.91
C LEU A 279 -24.53 8.19 -9.50
N ASN A 280 -24.68 9.26 -10.28
CA ASN A 280 -23.97 10.52 -10.06
C ASN A 280 -24.62 11.34 -8.94
N GLN A 281 -25.90 11.69 -9.08
CA GLN A 281 -26.58 12.52 -8.08
C GLN A 281 -27.05 11.72 -6.87
N GLY A 282 -27.53 10.48 -7.07
CA GLY A 282 -28.05 9.66 -5.97
C GLY A 282 -26.97 9.18 -4.98
N LEU A 283 -25.76 8.85 -5.44
CA LEU A 283 -24.66 8.50 -4.52
C LEU A 283 -23.94 9.72 -3.93
N ARG A 284 -23.84 10.83 -4.68
CA ARG A 284 -23.04 12.00 -4.26
C ARG A 284 -23.75 12.93 -3.29
N ASN A 285 -25.08 13.04 -3.37
CA ASN A 285 -25.86 14.00 -2.55
C ASN A 285 -26.06 13.57 -1.09
N GLY A 286 -25.54 12.41 -0.67
CA GLY A 286 -25.49 11.98 0.74
C GLY A 286 -26.82 11.47 1.31
N GLY A 287 -27.97 12.08 0.99
CA GLY A 287 -29.31 11.63 1.40
C GLY A 287 -29.95 10.59 0.46
N GLY A 288 -29.26 10.25 -0.64
CA GLY A 288 -29.69 9.23 -1.60
C GLY A 288 -30.41 9.81 -2.81
N VAL A 289 -31.03 8.93 -3.59
CA VAL A 289 -31.77 9.30 -4.81
C VAL A 289 -33.02 10.14 -4.51
N GLY A 290 -33.58 10.04 -3.31
CA GLY A 290 -34.77 10.78 -2.87
C GLY A 290 -34.63 12.30 -2.95
N ASP A 291 -33.42 12.82 -2.75
CA ASP A 291 -33.12 14.26 -2.81
C ASP A 291 -33.07 14.80 -4.25
N VAL A 292 -32.94 13.91 -5.24
CA VAL A 292 -32.82 14.26 -6.67
C VAL A 292 -34.19 14.31 -7.33
N LEU A 293 -35.12 13.46 -6.91
CA LEU A 293 -36.47 13.46 -7.45
C LEU A 293 -37.31 14.57 -6.83
N ARG A 294 -38.36 14.95 -7.55
CA ARG A 294 -39.38 15.87 -7.05
C ARG A 294 -39.96 15.36 -5.72
N LYS A 295 -40.17 16.29 -4.78
CA LYS A 295 -40.85 16.01 -3.51
C LYS A 295 -42.29 15.55 -3.76
N PRO A 296 -42.71 14.35 -3.29
CA PRO A 296 -44.05 13.82 -3.55
C PRO A 296 -45.11 14.56 -2.72
N SER A 297 -46.33 14.69 -3.26
CA SER A 297 -47.48 15.22 -2.54
C SER A 297 -48.15 14.13 -1.71
N LYS A 298 -48.86 14.51 -0.64
CA LYS A 298 -49.62 13.56 0.21
C LYS A 298 -50.73 12.83 -0.54
N ASP A 299 -51.26 13.47 -1.60
CA ASP A 299 -52.37 12.96 -2.39
C ASP A 299 -51.93 12.04 -3.54
N ASP A 300 -50.61 11.87 -3.74
CA ASP A 300 -50.09 11.03 -4.82
C ASP A 300 -50.35 9.54 -4.53
N PRO A 301 -50.92 8.76 -5.47
CA PRO A 301 -51.29 7.35 -5.24
C PRO A 301 -50.08 6.46 -4.94
N LEU A 302 -48.87 6.88 -5.37
CA LEU A 302 -47.61 6.18 -5.15
C LEU A 302 -46.78 6.76 -3.99
N PHE A 303 -47.34 7.65 -3.16
CA PHE A 303 -46.61 8.31 -2.07
C PHE A 303 -45.90 7.32 -1.14
N VAL A 304 -46.59 6.28 -0.67
CA VAL A 304 -46.00 5.27 0.24
C VAL A 304 -44.92 4.46 -0.47
N ALA A 305 -45.14 4.05 -1.72
CA ALA A 305 -44.16 3.31 -2.51
C ALA A 305 -42.91 4.14 -2.77
N ARG A 306 -43.07 5.46 -3.03
CA ARG A 306 -41.99 6.44 -3.20
C ARG A 306 -41.12 6.54 -1.93
N VAL A 307 -41.74 6.71 -0.77
CA VAL A 307 -41.03 6.80 0.51
C VAL A 307 -40.25 5.51 0.81
N VAL A 308 -40.86 4.35 0.57
CA VAL A 308 -40.18 3.05 0.75
C VAL A 308 -38.99 2.91 -0.22
N TYR A 309 -39.15 3.32 -1.48
CA TYR A 309 -38.07 3.30 -2.46
C TYR A 309 -36.88 4.18 -2.01
N ASP A 310 -37.14 5.39 -1.54
CA ASP A 310 -36.10 6.32 -1.08
C ASP A 310 -35.38 5.80 0.17
N LEU A 311 -36.13 5.27 1.15
CA LEU A 311 -35.55 4.68 2.37
C LEU A 311 -34.73 3.42 2.06
N LEU A 312 -35.21 2.54 1.18
CA LEU A 312 -34.47 1.34 0.77
C LEU A 312 -33.18 1.71 0.07
N PHE A 313 -33.22 2.69 -0.84
CA PHE A 313 -32.00 3.17 -1.50
C PHE A 313 -31.00 3.73 -0.48
N PHE A 314 -31.46 4.58 0.44
CA PHE A 314 -30.61 5.17 1.47
C PHE A 314 -29.96 4.11 2.38
N PHE A 315 -30.75 3.20 2.96
CA PHE A 315 -30.20 2.18 3.87
C PHE A 315 -29.31 1.17 3.14
N ILE A 316 -29.73 0.66 1.98
CA ILE A 316 -28.99 -0.40 1.30
C ILE A 316 -27.76 0.17 0.59
N VAL A 317 -27.93 1.19 -0.25
CA VAL A 317 -26.86 1.66 -1.12
C VAL A 317 -25.91 2.62 -0.41
N ILE A 318 -26.44 3.58 0.36
CA ILE A 318 -25.59 4.55 1.06
C ILE A 318 -25.05 3.94 2.37
N ILE A 319 -25.93 3.52 3.28
CA ILE A 319 -25.48 3.10 4.62
C ILE A 319 -24.74 1.76 4.59
N ILE A 320 -25.26 0.73 3.90
CA ILE A 320 -24.61 -0.58 3.90
C ILE A 320 -23.45 -0.61 2.92
N VAL A 321 -23.69 -0.34 1.63
CA VAL A 321 -22.66 -0.59 0.59
C VAL A 321 -21.51 0.40 0.64
N LEU A 322 -21.76 1.71 0.78
CA LEU A 322 -20.68 2.70 0.83
C LEU A 322 -19.82 2.54 2.10
N ASN A 323 -20.44 2.27 3.25
CA ASN A 323 -19.68 2.01 4.48
C ASN A 323 -18.98 0.64 4.48
N LEU A 324 -19.43 -0.34 3.69
CA LEU A 324 -18.68 -1.58 3.49
C LEU A 324 -17.33 -1.31 2.82
N ILE A 325 -17.27 -0.39 1.85
CA ILE A 325 -16.00 0.02 1.20
C ILE A 325 -15.05 0.61 2.25
N PHE A 326 -15.53 1.55 3.08
CA PHE A 326 -14.71 2.11 4.16
C PHE A 326 -14.33 1.05 5.19
N GLY A 327 -15.23 0.12 5.53
CA GLY A 327 -14.95 -0.99 6.44
C GLY A 327 -13.80 -1.87 5.95
N VAL A 328 -13.77 -2.22 4.66
CA VAL A 328 -12.66 -2.98 4.05
C VAL A 328 -11.35 -2.21 4.13
N ILE A 329 -11.37 -0.89 3.91
CA ILE A 329 -10.17 -0.04 4.00
C ILE A 329 -9.64 0.07 5.45
N ILE A 330 -10.54 0.14 6.44
CA ILE A 330 -10.15 0.19 7.86
C ILE A 330 -9.53 -1.14 8.29
N ASP A 331 -10.11 -2.26 7.86
CA ASP A 331 -9.60 -3.61 8.14
C ASP A 331 -8.20 -3.81 7.53
N THR A 332 -7.98 -3.40 6.27
CA THR A 332 -6.65 -3.47 5.66
C THR A 332 -5.62 -2.58 6.35
N PHE A 333 -6.04 -1.44 6.88
CA PHE A 333 -5.14 -0.56 7.63
C PHE A 333 -4.72 -1.19 8.96
N ALA A 334 -5.65 -1.87 9.65
CA ALA A 334 -5.36 -2.64 10.86
C ALA A 334 -4.40 -3.80 10.56
N ASP A 335 -4.61 -4.51 9.45
CA ASP A 335 -3.72 -5.58 8.98
C ASP A 335 -2.30 -5.10 8.69
N LEU A 336 -2.15 -4.01 7.93
CA LEU A 336 -0.85 -3.43 7.61
C LEU A 336 -0.09 -3.00 8.88
N ARG A 337 -0.82 -2.43 9.85
CA ARG A 337 -0.24 -2.06 11.15
C ARG A 337 0.22 -3.29 11.93
N SER A 338 -0.62 -4.32 12.03
CA SER A 338 -0.28 -5.54 12.77
C SER A 338 0.90 -6.29 12.13
N GLU A 339 0.98 -6.33 10.80
CA GLU A 339 2.10 -6.94 10.08
C GLU A 339 3.40 -6.16 10.28
N LYS A 340 3.36 -4.82 10.21
CA LYS A 340 4.54 -3.99 10.48
C LYS A 340 5.03 -4.21 11.91
N GLN A 341 4.13 -4.17 12.89
CA GLN A 341 4.47 -4.40 14.29
C GLN A 341 5.08 -5.79 14.51
N ARG A 342 4.47 -6.84 13.94
CA ARG A 342 4.99 -8.21 14.01
C ARG A 342 6.38 -8.36 13.39
N LYS A 343 6.63 -7.72 12.25
CA LYS A 343 7.96 -7.71 11.60
C LYS A 343 9.00 -7.01 12.48
N GLU A 344 8.66 -5.87 13.08
CA GLU A 344 9.55 -5.14 13.99
C GLU A 344 9.82 -5.93 15.28
N GLU A 345 8.82 -6.65 15.78
CA GLU A 345 8.95 -7.53 16.94
C GLU A 345 9.88 -8.71 16.64
N ILE A 346 9.67 -9.44 15.55
CA ILE A 346 10.54 -10.56 15.13
C ILE A 346 11.97 -10.07 14.92
N LEU A 347 12.17 -8.90 14.29
CA LEU A 347 13.51 -8.34 14.07
C LEU A 347 14.26 -8.02 15.38
N LYS A 348 13.53 -7.67 16.45
CA LYS A 348 14.13 -7.31 17.76
C LYS A 348 14.28 -8.52 18.69
N THR A 349 13.39 -9.49 18.58
CA THR A 349 13.28 -10.62 19.51
C THR A 349 13.87 -11.90 18.96
N THR A 350 14.03 -12.06 17.65
CA THR A 350 14.51 -13.30 17.03
C THR A 350 15.83 -13.07 16.32
N CYS A 351 16.80 -13.98 16.52
CA CYS A 351 18.08 -13.93 15.81
C CYS A 351 17.91 -14.31 14.33
N PHE A 352 18.41 -13.48 13.41
CA PHE A 352 18.26 -13.67 11.95
C PHE A 352 18.86 -14.98 11.42
N ILE A 353 19.91 -15.50 12.04
CA ILE A 353 20.63 -16.68 11.56
C ILE A 353 20.03 -17.97 12.13
N CYS A 354 19.97 -18.09 13.46
CA CYS A 354 19.54 -19.33 14.10
C CYS A 354 18.04 -19.42 14.37
N GLY A 355 17.30 -18.30 14.35
CA GLY A 355 15.87 -18.29 14.64
C GLY A 355 15.50 -18.42 16.12
N LEU A 356 16.47 -18.33 17.04
CA LEU A 356 16.20 -18.35 18.47
C LEU A 356 15.65 -17.01 18.95
N GLU A 357 14.67 -17.09 19.86
CA GLU A 357 14.09 -15.95 20.54
C GLU A 357 15.00 -15.42 21.65
N ARG A 358 14.81 -14.14 22.00
CA ARG A 358 15.61 -13.38 22.97
C ARG A 358 15.51 -13.99 24.38
N ASP A 359 14.35 -14.55 24.72
CA ASP A 359 14.06 -15.19 26.01
C ASP A 359 15.04 -16.35 26.34
N LYS A 360 15.54 -17.07 25.33
CA LYS A 360 16.48 -18.19 25.51
C LYS A 360 17.85 -17.77 26.04
N PHE A 361 18.20 -16.50 25.86
CA PHE A 361 19.47 -15.93 26.30
C PHE A 361 19.35 -15.20 27.65
N ASP A 362 18.13 -15.08 28.20
CA ASP A 362 17.93 -14.52 29.53
C ASP A 362 18.55 -15.44 30.60
N ASN A 363 19.25 -14.85 31.56
CA ASN A 363 19.98 -15.57 32.63
C ASN A 363 21.08 -16.52 32.12
N LYS A 364 21.56 -16.34 30.89
CA LYS A 364 22.75 -17.03 30.36
C LYS A 364 23.98 -16.12 30.40
N THR A 365 25.16 -16.71 30.22
CA THR A 365 26.43 -15.97 30.25
C THR A 365 26.57 -15.01 29.07
N VAL A 366 25.97 -15.36 27.92
CA VAL A 366 25.98 -14.55 26.70
C VAL A 366 24.63 -13.86 26.54
N SER A 367 24.65 -12.54 26.38
CA SER A 367 23.45 -11.76 26.13
C SER A 367 22.98 -11.87 24.67
N PHE A 368 21.69 -11.61 24.42
CA PHE A 368 21.15 -11.61 23.05
C PHE A 368 21.87 -10.61 22.11
N GLU A 369 22.26 -9.44 22.62
CA GLU A 369 22.95 -8.42 21.82
C GLU A 369 24.36 -8.87 21.44
N GLU A 370 25.08 -9.52 22.35
CA GLU A 370 26.38 -10.14 22.06
C GLU A 370 26.25 -11.31 21.08
N HIS A 371 25.19 -12.12 21.22
CA HIS A 371 24.89 -13.22 20.30
C HIS A 371 24.70 -12.73 18.86
N ILE A 372 23.93 -11.66 18.61
CA ILE A 372 23.69 -11.18 17.25
C ILE A 372 24.85 -10.36 16.65
N THR A 373 25.68 -9.75 17.50
CA THR A 373 26.80 -8.89 17.04
C THR A 373 28.10 -9.67 16.84
N SER A 374 28.39 -10.63 17.71
CA SER A 374 29.65 -11.38 17.73
C SER A 374 29.50 -12.80 17.19
N GLU A 375 28.55 -13.59 17.72
CA GLU A 375 28.38 -15.01 17.32
C GLU A 375 27.69 -15.14 15.96
N HIS A 376 26.49 -14.56 15.81
CA HIS A 376 25.59 -14.69 14.68
C HIS A 376 25.38 -13.38 13.91
N ASN A 377 26.48 -12.72 13.58
CA ASN A 377 26.44 -11.53 12.75
C ASN A 377 26.17 -11.87 11.27
N MET A 378 25.05 -11.37 10.72
CA MET A 378 24.66 -11.59 9.32
C MET A 378 25.76 -11.22 8.31
N TRP A 379 26.56 -10.19 8.60
CA TRP A 379 27.62 -9.74 7.69
C TRP A 379 28.83 -10.67 7.67
N HIS A 380 29.17 -11.30 8.80
CA HIS A 380 30.27 -12.27 8.87
C HIS A 380 30.01 -13.47 7.96
N TYR A 381 28.76 -13.97 7.93
CA TYR A 381 28.36 -15.02 6.98
C TYR A 381 28.55 -14.57 5.52
N LEU A 382 28.12 -13.35 5.17
CA LEU A 382 28.32 -12.82 3.82
C LEU A 382 29.82 -12.71 3.45
N TYR A 383 30.66 -12.25 4.38
CA TYR A 383 32.11 -12.17 4.17
C TYR A 383 32.72 -13.56 3.95
N PHE A 384 32.30 -14.56 4.71
CA PHE A 384 32.74 -15.94 4.54
C PHE A 384 32.35 -16.51 3.18
N LEU A 385 31.10 -16.30 2.72
CA LEU A 385 30.69 -16.71 1.36
C LEU A 385 31.54 -16.06 0.27
N VAL A 386 31.90 -14.78 0.44
CA VAL A 386 32.78 -14.08 -0.52
C VAL A 386 34.19 -14.64 -0.48
N LEU A 387 34.72 -14.94 0.71
CA LEU A 387 36.03 -15.57 0.89
C LEU A 387 36.11 -16.89 0.14
N VAL A 388 35.16 -17.81 0.38
CA VAL A 388 35.12 -19.13 -0.27
C VAL A 388 35.08 -18.99 -1.79
N ARG A 389 34.37 -18.00 -2.35
CA ARG A 389 34.32 -17.77 -3.80
C ARG A 389 35.56 -17.16 -4.43
N VAL A 390 36.43 -16.53 -3.66
CA VAL A 390 37.61 -15.80 -4.17
C VAL A 390 38.91 -16.54 -3.87
N LYS A 391 38.97 -17.26 -2.76
CA LYS A 391 40.13 -18.05 -2.33
C LYS A 391 40.32 -19.26 -3.24
N ASP A 392 41.58 -19.64 -3.45
CA ASP A 392 41.93 -20.80 -4.28
C ASP A 392 41.42 -22.10 -3.62
N PRO A 393 40.77 -23.02 -4.38
CA PRO A 393 40.26 -24.27 -3.83
C PRO A 393 41.30 -25.17 -3.17
N THR A 394 42.58 -25.05 -3.54
CA THR A 394 43.69 -25.83 -2.96
C THR A 394 44.10 -25.34 -1.57
N GLU A 395 43.76 -24.10 -1.22
CA GLU A 395 44.06 -23.49 0.07
C GLU A 395 42.90 -23.57 1.06
N TYR A 396 41.81 -24.25 0.69
CA TYR A 396 40.66 -24.40 1.58
C TYR A 396 41.04 -25.16 2.85
N THR A 397 40.57 -24.64 3.99
CA THR A 397 40.57 -25.40 5.24
C THR A 397 39.46 -26.46 5.20
N GLY A 398 39.53 -27.49 6.06
CA GLY A 398 38.51 -28.55 6.10
C GLY A 398 37.05 -28.03 6.13
N PRO A 399 36.71 -27.08 7.04
CA PRO A 399 35.39 -26.46 7.06
C PRO A 399 35.06 -25.64 5.81
N GLU A 400 36.03 -24.93 5.21
CA GLU A 400 35.83 -24.18 3.96
C GLU A 400 35.50 -25.12 2.80
N SER A 401 36.21 -26.25 2.68
CA SER A 401 35.93 -27.28 1.66
C SER A 401 34.53 -27.87 1.82
N TYR A 402 34.12 -28.16 3.07
CA TYR A 402 32.78 -28.64 3.37
C TYR A 402 31.71 -27.62 2.94
N VAL A 403 31.83 -26.35 3.33
CA VAL A 403 30.87 -25.32 2.95
C VAL A 403 30.88 -25.07 1.44
N ALA A 404 32.04 -25.10 0.78
CA ALA A 404 32.15 -24.99 -0.68
C ALA A 404 31.37 -26.10 -1.40
N GLN A 405 31.45 -27.34 -0.90
CA GLN A 405 30.67 -28.46 -1.40
C GLN A 405 29.16 -28.24 -1.18
N MET A 406 28.74 -27.85 0.03
CA MET A 406 27.33 -27.58 0.34
C MET A 406 26.74 -26.47 -0.54
N ILE A 407 27.51 -25.41 -0.81
CA ILE A 407 27.12 -24.34 -1.73
C ILE A 407 26.95 -24.86 -3.17
N LYS A 408 27.84 -25.74 -3.64
CA LYS A 408 27.76 -26.36 -4.96
C LYS A 408 26.53 -27.25 -5.10
N GLU A 409 26.18 -27.97 -4.04
CA GLU A 409 24.98 -28.81 -3.94
C GLU A 409 23.70 -28.00 -3.66
N LYS A 410 23.81 -26.69 -3.42
CA LYS A 410 22.71 -25.80 -2.99
C LYS A 410 22.04 -26.25 -1.68
N ASN A 411 22.79 -26.93 -0.81
CA ASN A 411 22.33 -27.30 0.53
C ASN A 411 22.61 -26.17 1.55
N LEU A 412 21.59 -25.78 2.32
CA LEU A 412 21.65 -24.73 3.35
C LEU A 412 21.80 -25.27 4.78
N ASP A 413 21.93 -26.59 4.97
CA ASP A 413 21.98 -27.24 6.30
C ASP A 413 23.23 -26.88 7.12
N TRP A 414 24.24 -26.25 6.51
CA TRP A 414 25.41 -25.77 7.22
C TRP A 414 25.15 -24.50 8.05
N PHE A 415 24.04 -23.79 7.83
CA PHE A 415 23.59 -22.72 8.73
C PHE A 415 23.03 -23.32 10.03
N PRO A 416 23.30 -22.73 11.20
CA PRO A 416 22.70 -23.19 12.44
C PRO A 416 21.19 -22.91 12.42
N ARG A 417 20.38 -23.91 12.78
CA ARG A 417 18.92 -23.79 12.91
C ARG A 417 18.52 -24.15 14.33
N MET A 418 17.82 -23.25 15.00
CA MET A 418 17.30 -23.39 16.37
C MET A 418 18.34 -23.83 17.40
N ARG A 419 19.62 -23.47 17.20
CA ARG A 419 20.74 -23.83 18.09
C ARG A 419 21.81 -22.76 18.12
N ALA A 420 22.51 -22.66 19.24
CA ALA A 420 23.67 -21.77 19.44
C ALA A 420 24.64 -22.40 20.44
N MET A 421 25.95 -22.29 20.20
CA MET A 421 26.99 -22.89 21.08
C MET A 421 26.89 -22.41 22.53
N SER A 422 26.53 -21.15 22.73
CA SER A 422 26.33 -20.50 24.03
C SER A 422 25.19 -21.13 24.87
N LEU A 423 24.28 -21.88 24.25
CA LEU A 423 23.17 -22.54 24.93
C LEU A 423 23.41 -24.04 25.20
N VAL A 424 24.32 -24.68 24.47
CA VAL A 424 24.58 -26.13 24.53
C VAL A 424 25.11 -26.58 25.90
N SER A 425 25.78 -25.69 26.64
CA SER A 425 26.27 -25.99 28.00
C SER A 425 25.14 -26.29 29.00
N SER A 426 23.91 -25.84 28.73
CA SER A 426 22.73 -26.06 29.59
C SER A 426 21.93 -27.32 29.24
N GLU A 427 22.03 -27.82 28.00
CA GLU A 427 21.29 -29.01 27.57
C GLU A 427 21.86 -30.28 28.19
N GLY A 428 23.20 -30.34 28.37
CA GLY A 428 23.86 -31.47 29.01
C GLY A 428 23.34 -31.78 30.42
N GLU A 429 23.05 -30.77 31.25
CA GLU A 429 22.48 -31.00 32.59
C GLU A 429 21.03 -31.49 32.55
N SER A 430 20.22 -31.03 31.58
CA SER A 430 18.84 -31.46 31.41
C SER A 430 18.77 -32.90 30.89
N GLU A 431 19.53 -33.22 29.84
CA GLU A 431 19.62 -34.57 29.28
C GLU A 431 20.17 -35.57 30.31
N GLN A 432 21.13 -35.15 31.13
CA GLN A 432 21.70 -35.99 32.19
C GLN A 432 20.71 -36.23 33.33
N ASN A 433 19.85 -35.26 33.65
CA ASN A 433 18.73 -35.44 34.59
C ASN A 433 17.65 -36.37 34.04
N GLU A 434 17.32 -36.28 32.74
CA GLU A 434 16.39 -37.20 32.08
C GLU A 434 16.95 -38.62 32.00
N MET A 435 18.23 -38.78 31.65
CA MET A 435 18.92 -40.07 31.63
C MET A 435 18.97 -40.72 33.01
N ARG A 436 19.17 -39.93 34.08
CA ARG A 436 19.10 -40.41 35.46
C ARG A 436 17.68 -40.88 35.83
N SER A 437 16.66 -40.13 35.46
CA SER A 437 15.24 -40.52 35.67
C SER A 437 14.87 -41.81 34.93
N LEU A 438 15.35 -41.99 33.70
CA LEU A 438 15.16 -43.21 32.92
C LEU A 438 15.89 -44.40 33.55
N GLN A 439 17.11 -44.19 34.06
CA GLN A 439 17.86 -45.23 34.77
C GLN A 439 17.13 -45.68 36.05
N GLU A 440 16.55 -44.77 36.82
CA GLU A 440 15.75 -45.11 38.02
C GLU A 440 14.51 -45.94 37.65
N LYS A 441 13.82 -45.61 36.55
CA LYS A 441 12.68 -46.40 36.05
C LYS A 441 13.11 -47.79 35.58
N LEU A 442 14.28 -47.90 34.95
CA LEU A 442 14.84 -49.18 34.53
C LEU A 442 15.20 -50.06 35.72
N ASP A 443 15.86 -49.51 36.74
CA ASP A 443 16.19 -50.24 37.97
C ASP A 443 14.92 -50.68 38.72
N GLY A 444 13.88 -49.85 38.72
CA GLY A 444 12.56 -50.19 39.27
C GLY A 444 11.91 -51.38 38.55
N THR A 445 11.96 -51.39 37.22
CA THR A 445 11.41 -52.50 36.40
C THR A 445 12.23 -53.78 36.55
N VAL A 446 13.56 -53.70 36.60
CA VAL A 446 14.42 -54.87 36.86
C VAL A 446 14.12 -55.51 38.21
N LYS A 447 13.92 -54.71 39.26
CA LYS A 447 13.52 -55.22 40.59
C LYS A 447 12.13 -55.87 40.56
N LEU A 448 11.18 -55.31 39.82
CA LEU A 448 9.85 -55.90 39.69
C LEU A 448 9.92 -57.26 38.97
N VAL A 449 10.72 -57.36 37.91
CA VAL A 449 10.92 -58.60 37.15
C VAL A 449 11.61 -59.67 37.99
N SER A 450 12.62 -59.31 38.80
CA SER A 450 13.28 -60.28 39.68
C SER A 450 12.33 -60.79 40.77
N LEU A 451 11.50 -59.91 41.35
CA LEU A 451 10.48 -60.29 42.31
C LEU A 451 9.44 -61.24 41.69
N LEU A 452 8.95 -60.91 40.50
CA LEU A 452 7.99 -61.75 39.77
C LEU A 452 8.58 -63.13 39.45
N SER A 453 9.85 -63.17 39.02
CA SER A 453 10.58 -64.42 38.75
C SER A 453 10.68 -65.29 40.02
N SER A 454 11.03 -64.68 41.16
CA SER A 454 11.07 -65.38 42.45
C SER A 454 9.70 -65.94 42.84
N GLN A 455 8.64 -65.14 42.69
CA GLN A 455 7.27 -65.59 42.98
C GLN A 455 6.83 -66.74 42.07
N LEU A 456 7.17 -66.69 40.78
CA LEU A 456 6.89 -67.78 39.84
C LEU A 456 7.66 -69.05 40.19
N PHE A 457 8.91 -68.92 40.68
CA PHE A 457 9.69 -70.06 41.13
C PHE A 457 9.08 -70.71 42.38
N GLU A 458 8.71 -69.92 43.39
CA GLU A 458 8.00 -70.42 44.57
C GLU A 458 6.66 -71.07 44.21
N LEU A 459 5.90 -70.46 43.29
CA LEU A 459 4.63 -71.01 42.81
C LEU A 459 4.85 -72.37 42.12
N LYS A 460 5.88 -72.48 41.27
CA LYS A 460 6.25 -73.74 40.62
C LYS A 460 6.61 -74.79 41.65
N GLU A 461 7.41 -74.45 42.66
CA GLU A 461 7.80 -75.38 43.71
C GLU A 461 6.59 -75.90 44.48
N LYS A 462 5.70 -75.00 44.94
CA LYS A 462 4.42 -75.36 45.58
C LYS A 462 3.55 -76.26 44.69
N MET A 463 3.45 -75.96 43.40
CA MET A 463 2.70 -76.79 42.44
C MET A 463 3.31 -78.18 42.27
N THR A 464 4.63 -78.30 42.23
CA THR A 464 5.32 -79.60 42.14
C THR A 464 5.18 -80.41 43.43
N GLU A 465 5.24 -79.76 44.58
CA GLU A 465 5.06 -80.38 45.87
C GLU A 465 3.62 -80.86 46.06
N GLN A 466 2.62 -80.04 45.67
CA GLN A 466 1.22 -80.44 45.66
C GLN A 466 0.98 -81.64 44.71
N ARG A 467 1.66 -81.69 43.56
CA ARG A 467 1.61 -82.84 42.64
C ARG A 467 2.22 -84.10 43.25
N LYS A 468 3.37 -83.99 43.93
CA LYS A 468 3.99 -85.10 44.69
C LYS A 468 3.06 -85.58 45.81
N ASN A 469 2.41 -84.67 46.53
CA ASN A 469 1.46 -85.01 47.59
C ASN A 469 0.23 -85.74 47.02
N LYS A 470 -0.32 -85.28 45.88
CA LYS A 470 -1.38 -86.00 45.16
C LYS A 470 -0.94 -87.39 44.69
N GLN A 471 0.30 -87.57 44.21
CA GLN A 471 0.84 -88.88 43.87
C GLN A 471 1.00 -89.80 45.09
N ARG A 472 1.41 -89.26 46.26
CA ARG A 472 1.47 -90.01 47.52
C ARG A 472 0.09 -90.48 47.99
N LEU A 473 -0.93 -89.61 47.87
CA LEU A 473 -2.33 -89.98 48.11
C LEU A 473 -2.83 -91.05 47.13
N GLY A 474 -2.36 -91.05 45.87
CA GLY A 474 -2.63 -92.09 44.89
C GLY A 474 -2.02 -93.46 45.25
N PHE A 475 -0.84 -93.49 45.88
CA PHE A 475 -0.20 -94.75 46.31
C PHE A 475 -0.84 -95.38 47.55
N LEU A 476 -1.48 -94.58 48.41
CA LEU A 476 -2.26 -95.05 49.56
C LEU A 476 -3.68 -95.53 49.17
N GLY A 477 -4.04 -95.43 47.89
CA GLY A 477 -5.38 -95.67 47.40
C GLY A 477 -5.46 -96.69 46.27
N THR A 478 -4.83 -97.86 46.38
CA THR A 478 -5.16 -99.02 45.52
C THR A 478 -4.82 -100.37 46.16
N HIS A 479 -5.76 -100.94 46.91
CA HIS A 479 -6.12 -102.37 46.92
C HIS A 479 -7.46 -102.54 47.67
N GLY A 480 -8.50 -103.04 46.99
CA GLY A 480 -9.69 -103.60 47.66
C GLY A 480 -11.09 -103.15 47.22
N VAL A 481 -11.44 -103.39 45.94
CA VAL A 481 -12.71 -104.01 45.48
C VAL A 481 -14.09 -103.49 45.97
N ASN A 482 -14.78 -102.86 45.01
CA ASN A 482 -16.18 -102.99 44.55
C ASN A 482 -17.41 -102.99 45.49
N ASN A 483 -18.44 -102.35 44.92
CA ASN A 483 -19.90 -102.56 45.03
C ASN A 483 -20.52 -102.07 46.34
N HIS A 484 -21.48 -101.13 46.37
CA HIS A 484 -22.59 -100.94 45.46
C HIS A 484 -23.32 -99.63 45.82
N HIS A 485 -24.05 -99.12 44.83
CA HIS A 485 -25.23 -98.25 44.95
C HIS A 485 -25.09 -96.79 45.39
N ILE A 486 -25.07 -95.96 44.34
CA ILE A 486 -25.78 -94.69 44.18
C ILE A 486 -27.22 -94.76 44.76
N PRO A 487 -27.64 -93.73 45.51
CA PRO A 487 -28.75 -92.89 45.07
C PRO A 487 -28.20 -91.49 44.81
N ALA A 488 -28.23 -91.06 43.57
CA ALA A 488 -29.32 -90.29 43.04
C ALA A 488 -29.30 -88.89 43.67
N HIS A 489 -28.38 -88.04 43.21
CA HIS A 489 -27.42 -88.31 42.12
C HIS A 489 -26.06 -87.68 42.39
#